data_AF-A0A528IC40-F1
#
_entry.id   AF-A0A528IC40-F1
#
_cell.length_a   1.000
_cell.length_b   1.000
_cell.length_c   1.000
_cell.angle_alpha   90.00
_cell.angle_beta   90.00
_cell.angle_gamma   90.00
#
_symmetry.space_group_name_H-M   'P 1'
#
loop_
_entity.id
_entity.type
_entity.pdbx_description
1 polymer ?
#
loop_
_entity_poly.entity_id
_entity_poly.type
_entity_poly.pdbx_seq_one_letter_code
_entity_poly.pdbx_strand_id
1 'polypeptide(L)'
;RVNERAPKDRDIAMVFQSYALYPHMNVAENMSYGLRIRKAAREKITAAVSNAARKLELQPLLARRPKALSGGQRQRVAMGRAIVRQPKAFLFDEPLSNLDARLREQMRAEIKKLHRDLGATSIYVTHDQIEAMTLADRIVAMHEGVVQQVGSPLELYDRPANLFVAGFIGSPAMNFLSARYEVSGETAGARLPDGTLIALSSAYQLEEGAAVTLGIRPEHVEMSPASEGSLRATVDLIEPTGFGIILHLGLH
;
A
#
# COMPACT_ATOMS: atom_id res chain seq x y z
N ARG A 1 -4.21 -22.31 22.40
CA ARG A 1 -4.42 -21.54 21.14
C ARG A 1 -3.20 -20.65 20.85
N VAL A 2 -3.01 -20.07 19.65
CA VAL A 2 -1.87 -19.13 19.39
C VAL A 2 -1.87 -17.95 20.37
N ASN A 3 -3.06 -17.51 20.79
CA ASN A 3 -3.29 -16.41 21.74
C ASN A 3 -2.57 -16.61 23.09
N GLU A 4 -2.38 -17.85 23.55
CA GLU A 4 -1.74 -18.19 24.83
C GLU A 4 -0.22 -18.34 24.72
N ARG A 5 0.35 -18.34 23.50
CA ARG A 5 1.79 -18.50 23.29
C ARG A 5 2.52 -17.18 23.44
N ALA A 6 3.69 -17.22 24.08
CA ALA A 6 4.61 -16.09 24.10
C ALA A 6 5.09 -15.76 22.67
N PRO A 7 5.42 -14.49 22.35
CA PRO A 7 5.81 -14.08 21.00
C PRO A 7 6.94 -14.91 20.37
N LYS A 8 7.92 -15.35 21.17
CA LYS A 8 9.05 -16.19 20.71
C LYS A 8 8.64 -17.55 20.16
N ASP A 9 7.47 -18.06 20.59
CA ASP A 9 6.93 -19.39 20.29
C ASP A 9 5.86 -19.36 19.19
N ARG A 10 5.60 -18.19 18.59
CA ARG A 10 4.63 -18.00 17.50
C ARG A 10 5.20 -18.24 16.10
N ASP A 11 6.51 -18.46 16.00
CA ASP A 11 7.23 -18.71 14.75
C ASP A 11 7.00 -17.67 13.63
N ILE A 12 6.92 -16.41 14.06
CA ILE A 12 6.78 -15.21 13.22
C ILE A 12 8.05 -14.35 13.32
N ALA A 13 8.32 -13.59 12.26
CA ALA A 13 9.29 -12.50 12.30
C ALA A 13 8.62 -11.18 11.95
N MET A 14 9.03 -10.11 12.66
CA MET A 14 8.52 -8.77 12.46
C MET A 14 9.65 -7.86 11.98
N VAL A 15 9.36 -7.02 10.99
CA VAL A 15 10.20 -5.92 10.52
C VAL A 15 9.52 -4.62 10.94
N PHE A 16 10.17 -3.87 11.81
CA PHE A 16 9.64 -2.65 12.43
C PHE A 16 9.92 -1.41 11.58
N GLN A 17 9.02 -0.43 11.64
CA GLN A 17 9.15 0.89 11.03
C GLN A 17 10.49 1.58 11.38
N SER A 18 10.90 1.51 12.66
CA SER A 18 12.13 2.13 13.17
C SER A 18 13.40 1.28 13.01
N TYR A 19 13.34 0.22 12.20
CA TYR A 19 14.40 -0.80 11.99
C TYR A 19 14.69 -1.69 13.21
N ALA A 20 14.56 -1.16 14.43
CA ALA A 20 14.80 -1.81 15.72
C ALA A 20 16.16 -2.55 15.81
N LEU A 21 17.20 -2.03 15.14
CA LEU A 21 18.55 -2.62 15.13
C LEU A 21 19.27 -2.39 16.46
N TYR A 22 20.07 -3.37 16.89
CA TYR A 22 20.92 -3.23 18.08
C TYR A 22 22.14 -2.36 17.73
N PRO A 23 22.27 -1.15 18.31
CA PRO A 23 23.29 -0.17 17.87
C PRO A 23 24.72 -0.57 18.25
N HIS A 24 24.87 -1.43 19.25
CA HIS A 24 26.15 -1.94 19.74
C HIS A 24 26.65 -3.18 18.97
N MET A 25 25.81 -3.77 18.13
CA MET A 25 26.13 -4.94 17.31
C MET A 25 26.44 -4.53 15.86
N ASN A 26 27.34 -5.23 15.19
CA ASN A 26 27.52 -5.11 13.74
C ASN A 26 26.37 -5.78 12.96
N VAL A 27 26.39 -5.69 11.63
CA VAL A 27 25.35 -6.26 10.76
C VAL A 27 25.23 -7.78 10.93
N ALA A 28 26.35 -8.51 10.92
CA ALA A 28 26.34 -9.97 11.08
C ALA A 28 25.80 -10.40 12.44
N GLU A 29 26.15 -9.67 13.50
CA GLU A 29 25.66 -9.89 14.87
C GLU A 29 24.15 -9.60 14.97
N ASN A 30 23.70 -8.48 14.39
CA ASN A 30 22.28 -8.14 14.33
C ASN A 30 21.48 -9.28 13.68
N MET A 31 21.92 -9.76 12.51
CA MET A 31 21.27 -10.83 11.75
C MET A 31 21.31 -12.17 12.51
N SER A 32 22.44 -12.54 13.11
CA SER A 32 22.58 -13.83 13.81
C SER A 32 21.92 -13.90 15.18
N TYR A 33 21.60 -12.76 15.81
CA TYR A 33 21.19 -12.69 17.21
C TYR A 33 20.04 -13.66 17.59
N GLY A 34 18.98 -13.69 16.79
CA GLY A 34 17.81 -14.55 17.06
C GLY A 34 18.14 -16.04 17.01
N LEU A 35 19.04 -16.46 16.11
CA LEU A 35 19.49 -17.84 16.01
C LEU A 35 20.42 -18.23 17.16
N ARG A 36 21.25 -17.29 17.64
CA ARG A 36 22.11 -17.48 18.82
C ARG A 36 21.30 -17.72 20.09
N ILE A 37 20.23 -16.94 20.31
CA ILE A 37 19.31 -17.14 21.44
C ILE A 37 18.67 -18.54 21.41
N ARG A 38 18.29 -19.01 20.21
CA ARG A 38 17.76 -20.36 19.98
C ARG A 38 18.82 -21.47 20.05
N LYS A 39 20.07 -21.13 20.37
CA LYS A 39 21.20 -22.06 20.46
C LYS A 39 21.40 -22.89 19.17
N ALA A 40 21.15 -22.28 18.00
CA ALA A 40 21.41 -22.93 16.73
C ALA A 40 22.91 -23.22 16.55
N ALA A 41 23.25 -24.30 15.84
CA ALA A 41 24.64 -24.65 15.53
C ALA A 41 25.35 -23.51 14.77
N ARG A 42 26.63 -23.30 15.05
CA ARG A 42 27.43 -22.19 14.50
C ARG A 42 27.45 -22.22 12.97
N GLU A 43 27.55 -23.40 12.39
CA GLU A 43 27.57 -23.65 10.95
C GLU A 43 26.24 -23.21 10.32
N LYS A 44 25.12 -23.52 10.97
CA LYS A 44 23.77 -23.10 10.52
C LYS A 44 23.62 -21.59 10.58
N ILE A 45 24.13 -20.94 11.64
CA ILE A 45 24.12 -19.47 11.77
C ILE A 45 24.91 -18.84 10.64
N THR A 46 26.14 -19.28 10.41
CA THR A 46 27.01 -18.75 9.35
C THR A 46 26.38 -18.91 7.97
N ALA A 47 25.83 -20.10 7.68
CA ALA A 47 25.14 -20.36 6.41
C ALA A 47 23.90 -19.48 6.22
N ALA A 48 23.06 -19.33 7.25
CA ALA A 48 21.87 -18.49 7.20
C ALA A 48 22.21 -17.01 6.99
N VAL A 49 23.17 -16.48 7.75
CA VAL A 49 23.62 -15.07 7.62
C VAL A 49 24.23 -14.83 6.24
N SER A 50 25.09 -15.73 5.76
CA SER A 50 25.72 -15.60 4.43
C SER A 50 24.67 -15.60 3.31
N ASN A 51 23.70 -16.52 3.37
CA ASN A 51 22.62 -16.59 2.39
C ASN A 51 21.75 -15.33 2.40
N ALA A 52 21.34 -14.85 3.58
CA ALA A 52 20.54 -13.64 3.69
C ALA A 52 21.33 -12.39 3.26
N ALA A 53 22.62 -12.31 3.62
CA ALA A 53 23.48 -11.20 3.23
C ALA A 53 23.70 -11.14 1.71
N ARG A 54 23.79 -12.29 1.03
CA ARG A 54 23.84 -12.34 -0.43
C ARG A 54 22.54 -11.86 -1.07
N LYS A 55 21.39 -12.35 -0.60
CA LYS A 55 20.07 -11.95 -1.14
C LYS A 55 19.78 -10.45 -0.97
N LEU A 56 20.32 -9.83 0.08
CA LEU A 56 20.11 -8.42 0.43
C LEU A 56 21.30 -7.52 0.07
N GLU A 57 22.31 -8.05 -0.61
CA GLU A 57 23.54 -7.34 -0.99
C GLU A 57 24.27 -6.67 0.20
N LEU A 58 24.24 -7.32 1.37
CA LEU A 58 24.86 -6.85 2.62
C LEU A 58 26.26 -7.40 2.85
N GLN A 59 26.79 -8.28 1.98
CA GLN A 59 28.09 -8.93 2.13
C GLN A 59 29.24 -7.96 2.50
N PRO A 60 29.45 -6.82 1.80
CA PRO A 60 30.54 -5.89 2.15
C PRO A 60 30.28 -5.09 3.44
N LEU A 61 29.08 -5.18 4.00
CA LEU A 61 28.62 -4.39 5.15
C LEU A 61 28.57 -5.19 6.45
N LEU A 62 28.87 -6.50 6.42
CA LEU A 62 28.70 -7.41 7.56
C LEU A 62 29.42 -6.95 8.84
N ALA A 63 30.60 -6.35 8.70
CA ALA A 63 31.40 -5.85 9.83
C ALA A 63 31.01 -4.44 10.29
N ARG A 64 30.15 -3.72 9.55
CA ARG A 64 29.75 -2.36 9.90
C ARG A 64 28.72 -2.34 11.02
N ARG A 65 28.70 -1.25 11.79
CA ARG A 65 27.66 -0.97 12.79
C ARG A 65 26.51 -0.15 12.18
N PRO A 66 25.28 -0.20 12.72
CA PRO A 66 24.12 0.51 12.17
C PRO A 66 24.30 2.01 11.92
N LYS A 67 25.11 2.69 12.74
CA LYS A 67 25.41 4.11 12.58
C LYS A 67 26.21 4.45 11.32
N ALA A 68 26.92 3.47 10.74
CA ALA A 68 27.73 3.63 9.53
C ALA A 68 27.01 3.14 8.25
N LEU A 69 25.68 2.98 8.32
CA LEU A 69 24.83 2.51 7.23
C LEU A 69 23.87 3.62 6.78
N SER A 70 23.50 3.62 5.50
CA SER A 70 22.38 4.43 5.01
C SER A 70 21.02 3.92 5.52
N GLY A 71 19.94 4.69 5.35
CA GLY A 71 18.59 4.25 5.73
C GLY A 71 18.19 2.92 5.09
N GLY A 72 18.41 2.78 3.78
CA GLY A 72 18.06 1.57 3.03
C GLY A 72 18.93 0.38 3.41
N GLN A 73 20.21 0.60 3.72
CA GLN A 73 21.07 -0.44 4.26
C GLN A 73 20.59 -0.90 5.64
N ARG A 74 20.19 0.02 6.54
CA ARG A 74 19.58 -0.35 7.82
C ARG A 74 18.29 -1.16 7.63
N GLN A 75 17.45 -0.76 6.67
CA GLN A 75 16.24 -1.50 6.34
C GLN A 75 16.53 -2.91 5.84
N ARG A 76 17.49 -3.06 4.91
CA ARG A 76 17.97 -4.38 4.45
C ARG A 76 18.47 -5.23 5.61
N VAL A 77 19.22 -4.65 6.56
CA VAL A 77 19.66 -5.38 7.77
C VAL A 77 18.47 -5.83 8.63
N ALA A 78 17.46 -4.97 8.82
CA ALA A 78 16.25 -5.31 9.56
C ALA A 78 15.48 -6.47 8.89
N MET A 79 15.35 -6.44 7.56
CA MET A 79 14.80 -7.56 6.79
C MET A 79 15.67 -8.82 6.93
N GLY A 80 17.00 -8.68 6.88
CA GLY A 80 17.95 -9.77 7.07
C GLY A 80 17.75 -10.49 8.41
N ARG A 81 17.51 -9.75 9.49
CA ARG A 81 17.17 -10.31 10.81
C ARG A 81 15.89 -11.14 10.82
N ALA A 82 14.92 -10.77 9.98
CA ALA A 82 13.68 -11.53 9.85
C ALA A 82 13.90 -12.80 9.00
N ILE A 83 14.60 -12.69 7.87
CA ILE A 83 14.80 -13.77 6.89
C ILE A 83 15.63 -14.91 7.44
N VAL A 84 16.72 -14.60 8.17
CA VAL A 84 17.60 -15.62 8.77
C VAL A 84 16.88 -16.56 9.74
N ARG A 85 15.71 -16.15 10.28
CA ARG A 85 14.89 -17.00 11.14
C ARG A 85 14.04 -18.02 10.40
N GLN A 86 13.85 -17.86 9.08
CA GLN A 86 12.97 -18.67 8.24
C GLN A 86 11.58 -18.93 8.90
N PRO A 87 10.87 -17.87 9.32
CA PRO A 87 9.58 -18.01 10.00
C PRO A 87 8.50 -18.51 9.04
N LYS A 88 7.39 -19.00 9.59
CA LYS A 88 6.20 -19.35 8.80
C LYS A 88 5.47 -18.12 8.27
N ALA A 89 5.57 -16.99 8.97
CA ALA A 89 4.98 -15.73 8.54
C ALA A 89 5.86 -14.52 8.86
N PHE A 90 5.78 -13.53 7.98
CA PHE A 90 6.42 -12.23 8.11
C PHE A 90 5.37 -11.16 8.41
N LEU A 91 5.70 -10.26 9.33
CA LEU A 91 4.94 -9.05 9.64
C LEU A 91 5.81 -7.85 9.29
N PHE A 92 5.35 -7.01 8.38
CA PHE A 92 6.02 -5.77 8.01
C PHE A 92 5.17 -4.60 8.46
N ASP A 93 5.74 -3.75 9.31
CA ASP A 93 5.05 -2.61 9.91
C ASP A 93 5.68 -1.32 9.36
N GLU A 94 5.03 -0.73 8.35
CA GLU A 94 5.49 0.45 7.60
C GLU A 94 7.00 0.43 7.28
N PRO A 95 7.51 -0.64 6.64
CA PRO A 95 8.95 -0.84 6.53
C PRO A 95 9.68 0.22 5.67
N LEU A 96 8.98 1.03 4.89
CA LEU A 96 9.56 2.00 3.96
C LEU A 96 9.25 3.46 4.30
N SER A 97 8.53 3.74 5.40
CA SER A 97 8.08 5.10 5.74
C SER A 97 9.23 6.07 6.03
N ASN A 98 10.35 5.56 6.56
CA ASN A 98 11.53 6.34 6.92
C ASN A 98 12.54 6.54 5.77
N LEU A 99 12.17 6.16 4.53
CA LEU A 99 13.03 6.24 3.35
C LEU A 99 12.57 7.36 2.41
N ASP A 100 13.52 7.99 1.73
CA ASP A 100 13.24 8.92 0.63
C ASP A 100 12.55 8.22 -0.55
N ALA A 101 11.93 8.99 -1.45
CA ALA A 101 11.12 8.45 -2.55
C ALA A 101 11.88 7.49 -3.47
N ARG A 102 13.11 7.85 -3.88
CA ARG A 102 13.92 7.02 -4.78
C ARG A 102 14.28 5.70 -4.12
N LEU A 103 14.69 5.75 -2.86
CA LEU A 103 15.05 4.57 -2.11
C LEU A 103 13.82 3.70 -1.79
N ARG A 104 12.66 4.31 -1.52
CA ARG A 104 11.39 3.60 -1.33
C ARG A 104 11.01 2.78 -2.55
N GLU A 105 11.10 3.37 -3.74
CA GLU A 105 10.81 2.67 -5.01
C GLU A 105 11.73 1.45 -5.19
N GLN A 106 13.04 1.65 -5.01
CA GLN A 106 14.02 0.57 -5.09
C GLN A 106 13.71 -0.55 -4.09
N MET A 107 13.51 -0.19 -2.81
CA MET A 107 13.26 -1.15 -1.75
C MET A 107 11.93 -1.90 -1.92
N ARG A 108 10.91 -1.25 -2.47
CA ARG A 108 9.63 -1.89 -2.82
C ARG A 108 9.82 -3.01 -3.84
N ALA A 109 10.59 -2.75 -4.90
CA ALA A 109 10.93 -3.77 -5.89
C ALA A 109 11.71 -4.95 -5.28
N GLU A 110 12.63 -4.67 -4.35
CA GLU A 110 13.38 -5.70 -3.62
C GLU A 110 12.48 -6.55 -2.71
N ILE A 111 11.55 -5.93 -1.97
CA ILE A 111 10.59 -6.65 -1.13
C ILE A 111 9.71 -7.56 -1.97
N LYS A 112 9.23 -7.09 -3.13
CA LYS A 112 8.42 -7.89 -4.05
C LYS A 112 9.16 -9.14 -4.55
N LYS A 113 10.43 -8.99 -4.91
CA LYS A 113 11.31 -10.11 -5.31
C LYS A 113 11.53 -11.06 -4.14
N LEU A 114 11.85 -10.52 -2.96
CA LEU A 114 12.08 -11.30 -1.76
C LEU A 114 10.85 -12.11 -1.35
N HIS A 115 9.65 -11.52 -1.40
CA HIS A 115 8.41 -12.22 -1.08
C HIS A 115 8.20 -13.43 -1.99
N ARG A 116 8.41 -13.24 -3.31
CA ARG A 116 8.34 -14.32 -4.31
C ARG A 116 9.35 -15.43 -4.03
N ASP A 117 10.57 -15.09 -3.66
CA ASP A 117 11.65 -16.04 -3.39
C ASP A 117 11.45 -16.82 -2.08
N LEU A 118 10.79 -16.22 -1.09
CA LEU A 118 10.57 -16.84 0.22
C LEU A 118 9.32 -17.71 0.27
N GLY A 119 8.25 -17.34 -0.45
CA GLY A 119 6.97 -18.05 -0.47
C GLY A 119 6.24 -18.12 0.88
N ALA A 120 6.72 -17.39 1.89
CA ALA A 120 6.11 -17.34 3.21
C ALA A 120 4.95 -16.33 3.25
N THR A 121 3.97 -16.58 4.11
CA THR A 121 2.85 -15.65 4.32
C THR A 121 3.36 -14.32 4.87
N SER A 122 3.01 -13.22 4.23
CA SER A 122 3.41 -11.88 4.64
C SER A 122 2.19 -11.02 4.93
N ILE A 123 2.20 -10.33 6.07
CA ILE A 123 1.26 -9.24 6.36
C ILE A 123 2.07 -7.95 6.27
N TYR A 124 1.64 -7.03 5.42
CA TYR A 124 2.33 -5.77 5.16
C TYR A 124 1.40 -4.61 5.48
N VAL A 125 1.80 -3.74 6.40
CA VAL A 125 1.06 -2.56 6.83
C VAL A 125 1.71 -1.32 6.24
N THR A 126 0.91 -0.45 5.63
CA THR A 126 1.36 0.79 5.00
C THR A 126 0.23 1.80 4.88
N HIS A 127 0.58 3.07 4.87
CA HIS A 127 -0.30 4.18 4.48
C HIS A 127 -0.05 4.62 3.03
N ASP A 128 0.96 4.09 2.34
CA ASP A 128 1.28 4.42 0.95
C ASP A 128 0.45 3.52 0.02
N GLN A 129 -0.45 4.15 -0.74
CA GLN A 129 -1.33 3.43 -1.65
C GLN A 129 -0.56 2.69 -2.74
N ILE A 130 0.56 3.25 -3.24
CA ILE A 130 1.34 2.62 -4.31
C ILE A 130 2.01 1.34 -3.77
N GLU A 131 2.45 1.33 -2.51
CA GLU A 131 2.90 0.10 -1.85
C GLU A 131 1.79 -0.95 -1.81
N ALA A 132 0.60 -0.59 -1.33
CA ALA A 132 -0.54 -1.50 -1.26
C ALA A 132 -0.91 -2.07 -2.63
N MET A 133 -0.99 -1.21 -3.65
CA MET A 133 -1.40 -1.59 -5.01
C MET A 133 -0.37 -2.46 -5.73
N THR A 134 0.91 -2.37 -5.40
CA THR A 134 1.99 -3.05 -6.14
C THR A 134 2.56 -4.28 -5.44
N LEU A 135 2.46 -4.36 -4.11
CA LEU A 135 3.00 -5.45 -3.30
C LEU A 135 1.97 -6.51 -2.94
N ALA A 136 0.70 -6.13 -2.77
CA ALA A 136 -0.30 -7.00 -2.20
C ALA A 136 -0.94 -7.92 -3.25
N ASP A 137 -1.11 -9.19 -2.90
CA ASP A 137 -2.07 -10.06 -3.58
C ASP A 137 -3.51 -9.72 -3.16
N ARG A 138 -3.68 -9.32 -1.90
CA ARG A 138 -4.95 -8.91 -1.29
C ARG A 138 -4.73 -7.73 -0.35
N ILE A 139 -5.60 -6.73 -0.44
CA ILE A 139 -5.62 -5.56 0.42
C ILE A 139 -6.77 -5.71 1.43
N VAL A 140 -6.50 -5.34 2.68
CA VAL A 140 -7.50 -5.18 3.73
C VAL A 140 -7.56 -3.69 4.07
N ALA A 141 -8.56 -2.99 3.56
CA ALA A 141 -8.77 -1.58 3.86
C ALA A 141 -9.45 -1.46 5.23
N MET A 142 -8.87 -0.66 6.13
CA MET A 142 -9.38 -0.47 7.49
C MET A 142 -9.58 1.02 7.78
N HIS A 143 -10.64 1.34 8.52
CA HIS A 143 -10.94 2.68 9.02
C HIS A 143 -11.36 2.57 10.49
N GLU A 144 -10.71 3.32 11.37
CA GLU A 144 -10.99 3.35 12.82
C GLU A 144 -11.06 1.95 13.47
N GLY A 145 -10.16 1.06 13.04
CA GLY A 145 -10.09 -0.32 13.55
C GLY A 145 -11.11 -1.28 12.96
N VAL A 146 -11.99 -0.83 12.06
CA VAL A 146 -13.00 -1.65 11.37
C VAL A 146 -12.54 -1.94 9.95
N VAL A 147 -12.64 -3.22 9.54
CA VAL A 147 -12.39 -3.63 8.15
C VAL A 147 -13.52 -3.10 7.27
N GLN A 148 -13.17 -2.31 6.26
CA GLN A 148 -14.10 -1.68 5.34
C GLN A 148 -14.30 -2.53 4.09
N GLN A 149 -13.21 -3.08 3.55
CA GLN A 149 -13.23 -3.96 2.37
C GLN A 149 -12.00 -4.85 2.34
N VAL A 150 -12.17 -6.05 1.78
CA VAL A 150 -11.08 -6.98 1.49
C VAL A 150 -11.22 -7.44 0.03
N GLY A 151 -10.12 -7.41 -0.72
CA GLY A 151 -10.11 -7.79 -2.13
C GLY A 151 -8.73 -7.66 -2.74
N SER A 152 -8.61 -8.00 -4.02
CA SER A 152 -7.40 -7.70 -4.80
C SER A 152 -7.25 -6.18 -5.01
N PRO A 153 -6.04 -5.70 -5.36
CA PRO A 153 -5.81 -4.28 -5.61
C PRO A 153 -6.81 -3.66 -6.61
N LEU A 154 -7.04 -4.33 -7.74
CA LEU A 154 -7.96 -3.83 -8.77
C LEU A 154 -9.43 -3.90 -8.33
N GLU A 155 -9.83 -4.90 -7.53
CA GLU A 155 -11.20 -4.93 -7.00
C GLU A 155 -11.50 -3.74 -6.09
N LEU A 156 -10.55 -3.34 -5.23
CA LEU A 156 -10.73 -2.15 -4.37
C LEU A 156 -10.73 -0.85 -5.20
N TYR A 157 -9.98 -0.83 -6.30
CA TYR A 157 -9.89 0.31 -7.19
C TYR A 157 -11.15 0.46 -8.06
N ASP A 158 -11.57 -0.60 -8.73
CA ASP A 158 -12.66 -0.57 -9.70
C ASP A 158 -14.04 -0.66 -9.03
N ARG A 159 -14.12 -1.35 -7.88
CA ARG A 159 -15.38 -1.65 -7.18
C ARG A 159 -15.26 -1.38 -5.68
N PRO A 160 -15.07 -0.13 -5.26
CA PRO A 160 -15.04 0.23 -3.85
C PRO A 160 -16.41 -0.02 -3.20
N ALA A 161 -16.41 -0.61 -2.01
CA ALA A 161 -17.63 -1.00 -1.29
C ALA A 161 -18.33 0.17 -0.59
N ASN A 162 -17.62 1.27 -0.35
CA ASN A 162 -18.15 2.48 0.27
C ASN A 162 -17.30 3.71 -0.10
N LEU A 163 -17.80 4.91 0.27
CA LEU A 163 -17.15 6.18 -0.04
C LEU A 163 -15.74 6.30 0.58
N PHE A 164 -15.51 5.72 1.76
CA PHE A 164 -14.18 5.70 2.35
C PHE A 164 -13.19 4.95 1.46
N VAL A 165 -13.50 3.72 1.04
CA VAL A 165 -12.59 2.96 0.17
C VAL A 165 -12.43 3.64 -1.19
N ALA A 166 -13.51 4.19 -1.74
CA ALA A 166 -13.50 4.91 -3.01
C ALA A 166 -12.56 6.13 -2.98
N GLY A 167 -12.57 6.90 -1.89
CA GLY A 167 -11.72 8.07 -1.70
C GLY A 167 -10.31 7.73 -1.24
N PHE A 168 -10.14 6.61 -0.54
CA PHE A 168 -8.86 6.19 0.03
C PHE A 168 -7.98 5.40 -0.95
N ILE A 169 -8.56 4.71 -1.93
CA ILE A 169 -7.82 3.91 -2.92
C ILE A 169 -7.74 4.66 -4.26
N GLY A 170 -6.53 5.09 -4.61
CA GLY A 170 -6.22 5.86 -5.81
C GLY A 170 -5.59 7.21 -5.46
N SER A 171 -4.57 7.58 -6.23
CA SER A 171 -3.84 8.84 -6.08
C SER A 171 -3.63 9.44 -7.48
N PRO A 172 -4.30 10.56 -7.82
CA PRO A 172 -5.12 11.38 -6.92
C PRO A 172 -6.44 10.71 -6.49
N ALA A 173 -7.06 11.23 -5.42
CA ALA A 173 -8.27 10.66 -4.85
C ALA A 173 -9.47 10.78 -5.81
N MET A 174 -10.47 9.91 -5.63
CA MET A 174 -11.73 9.99 -6.38
C MET A 174 -12.48 11.30 -6.08
N ASN A 175 -13.01 11.93 -7.13
CA ASN A 175 -13.89 13.09 -6.99
C ASN A 175 -15.29 12.65 -6.59
N PHE A 176 -15.96 13.41 -5.73
CA PHE A 176 -17.33 13.13 -5.29
C PHE A 176 -18.24 14.33 -5.55
N LEU A 177 -19.37 14.07 -6.20
CA LEU A 177 -20.39 15.07 -6.50
C LEU A 177 -21.72 14.61 -5.89
N SER A 178 -22.43 15.53 -5.22
CA SER A 178 -23.79 15.26 -4.75
C SER A 178 -24.76 15.30 -5.93
N ALA A 179 -25.68 14.36 -6.01
CA ALA A 179 -26.65 14.27 -7.08
C ALA A 179 -27.99 13.70 -6.59
N ARG A 180 -29.01 13.76 -7.44
CA ARG A 180 -30.26 13.03 -7.28
C ARG A 180 -30.37 11.96 -8.36
N TYR A 181 -30.76 10.76 -7.97
CA TYR A 181 -30.99 9.66 -8.91
C TYR A 181 -32.22 9.95 -9.77
N GLU A 182 -32.11 9.75 -11.07
CA GLU A 182 -33.18 9.97 -12.05
C GLU A 182 -33.27 8.78 -13.01
N VAL A 183 -34.48 8.29 -13.26
CA VAL A 183 -34.76 7.16 -14.15
C VAL A 183 -35.66 7.63 -15.29
N SER A 184 -35.20 7.44 -16.52
CA SER A 184 -35.96 7.72 -17.74
C SER A 184 -36.06 6.44 -18.58
N GLY A 185 -37.13 5.69 -18.36
CA GLY A 185 -37.36 4.40 -19.02
C GLY A 185 -36.31 3.36 -18.63
N GLU A 186 -35.50 2.91 -19.60
CA GLU A 186 -34.39 1.97 -19.37
C GLU A 186 -33.06 2.66 -19.02
N THR A 187 -33.01 3.98 -19.10
CA THR A 187 -31.81 4.77 -18.79
C THR A 187 -31.89 5.33 -17.39
N ALA A 188 -30.75 5.35 -16.70
CA ALA A 188 -30.63 5.99 -15.39
C ALA A 188 -29.57 7.09 -15.46
N GLY A 189 -29.76 8.12 -14.66
CA GLY A 189 -28.86 9.25 -14.57
C GLY A 189 -28.73 9.76 -13.14
N ALA A 190 -27.73 10.62 -12.95
CA ALA A 190 -27.52 11.38 -11.73
C ALA A 190 -27.64 12.86 -12.07
N ARG A 191 -28.70 13.50 -11.57
CA ARG A 191 -28.96 14.93 -11.73
C ARG A 191 -28.18 15.72 -10.68
N LEU A 192 -27.25 16.56 -11.13
CA LEU A 192 -26.47 17.44 -10.28
C LEU A 192 -27.28 18.69 -9.88
N PRO A 193 -26.84 19.46 -8.87
CA PRO A 193 -27.57 20.64 -8.38
C PRO A 193 -27.72 21.77 -9.42
N ASP A 194 -26.80 21.86 -10.38
CA ASP A 194 -26.84 22.81 -11.51
C ASP A 194 -27.86 22.40 -12.60
N GLY A 195 -28.49 21.23 -12.45
CA GLY A 195 -29.43 20.67 -13.41
C GLY A 195 -28.78 19.76 -14.45
N THR A 196 -27.46 19.58 -14.46
CA THR A 196 -26.77 18.68 -15.39
C THR A 196 -27.13 17.22 -15.10
N LEU A 197 -27.51 16.46 -16.14
CA LEU A 197 -27.77 15.02 -16.03
C LEU A 197 -26.55 14.23 -16.50
N ILE A 198 -25.96 13.45 -15.60
CA ILE A 198 -24.90 12.50 -15.96
C ILE A 198 -25.52 11.13 -16.17
N ALA A 199 -25.42 10.60 -17.39
CA ALA A 199 -25.90 9.25 -17.70
C ALA A 199 -25.09 8.20 -16.93
N LEU A 200 -25.78 7.22 -16.35
CA LEU A 200 -25.19 6.06 -15.69
C LEU A 200 -25.23 4.86 -16.63
N SER A 201 -24.20 4.02 -16.54
CA SER A 201 -24.07 2.82 -17.39
C SER A 201 -25.13 1.74 -17.13
N SER A 202 -25.82 1.81 -15.99
CA SER A 202 -26.91 0.91 -15.64
C SER A 202 -27.86 1.57 -14.64
N ALA A 203 -29.11 1.11 -14.64
CA ALA A 203 -30.06 1.43 -13.60
C ALA A 203 -29.72 0.67 -12.32
N TYR A 204 -29.77 1.37 -11.19
CA TYR A 204 -29.63 0.80 -9.86
C TYR A 204 -31.01 0.68 -9.23
N GLN A 205 -31.17 -0.27 -8.29
CA GLN A 205 -32.41 -0.40 -7.53
C GLN A 205 -32.49 0.71 -6.47
N LEU A 206 -32.78 1.93 -6.91
CA LEU A 206 -32.93 3.13 -6.09
C LEU A 206 -34.23 3.83 -6.45
N GLU A 207 -34.80 4.57 -5.50
CA GLU A 207 -36.00 5.38 -5.74
C GLU A 207 -35.69 6.63 -6.56
N GLU A 208 -36.62 7.02 -7.42
CA GLU A 208 -36.56 8.28 -8.16
C GLU A 208 -36.38 9.47 -7.20
N GLY A 209 -35.42 10.34 -7.49
CA GLY A 209 -35.10 11.52 -6.68
C GLY A 209 -34.23 11.25 -5.44
N ALA A 210 -33.84 10.00 -5.19
CA ALA A 210 -32.98 9.64 -4.06
C ALA A 210 -31.66 10.43 -4.09
N ALA A 211 -31.21 10.88 -2.92
CA ALA A 211 -29.91 11.53 -2.79
C ALA A 211 -28.79 10.50 -2.97
N VAL A 212 -27.87 10.76 -3.90
CA VAL A 212 -26.76 9.88 -4.23
C VAL A 212 -25.46 10.68 -4.32
N THR A 213 -24.33 9.98 -4.17
CA THR A 213 -23.00 10.55 -4.40
C THR A 213 -22.41 9.92 -5.65
N LEU A 214 -22.14 10.74 -6.67
CA LEU A 214 -21.45 10.33 -7.87
C LEU A 214 -19.95 10.37 -7.62
N GLY A 215 -19.29 9.22 -7.75
CA GLY A 215 -17.84 9.10 -7.69
C GLY A 215 -17.23 9.02 -9.08
N ILE A 216 -16.22 9.83 -9.38
CA ILE A 216 -15.45 9.74 -10.63
C ILE A 216 -13.96 9.91 -10.39
N ARG A 217 -13.16 9.03 -10.97
CA ARG A 217 -11.70 9.10 -10.85
C ARG A 217 -11.15 10.20 -11.75
N PRO A 218 -10.11 10.95 -11.34
CA PRO A 218 -9.53 12.01 -12.15
C PRO A 218 -9.15 11.57 -13.57
N GLU A 219 -8.58 10.37 -13.74
CA GLU A 219 -8.20 9.83 -15.04
C GLU A 219 -9.38 9.40 -15.92
N HIS A 220 -10.60 9.33 -15.39
CA HIS A 220 -11.81 9.03 -16.15
C HIS A 220 -12.55 10.30 -16.58
N VAL A 221 -12.01 11.49 -16.25
CA VAL A 221 -12.53 12.77 -16.72
C VAL A 221 -11.85 13.13 -18.03
N GLU A 222 -12.64 13.29 -19.07
CA GLU A 222 -12.16 13.69 -20.39
C GLU A 222 -12.52 15.14 -20.69
N MET A 223 -11.60 15.88 -21.29
CA MET A 223 -11.89 17.22 -21.81
C MET A 223 -12.46 17.10 -23.22
N SER A 224 -13.71 17.51 -23.40
CA SER A 224 -14.40 17.50 -24.69
C SER A 224 -15.09 18.84 -24.96
N PRO A 225 -15.42 19.17 -26.23
CA PRO A 225 -16.33 20.25 -26.53
C PRO A 225 -17.67 20.06 -25.79
N ALA A 226 -18.31 21.16 -25.40
CA ALA A 226 -19.55 21.09 -24.63
C ALA A 226 -20.61 20.22 -25.34
N SER A 227 -21.05 19.17 -24.64
CA SER A 227 -22.07 18.21 -25.07
C SER A 227 -23.06 17.97 -23.94
N GLU A 228 -24.12 17.22 -24.22
CA GLU A 228 -25.01 16.72 -23.19
C GLU A 228 -24.22 15.86 -22.18
N GLY A 229 -24.44 16.09 -20.88
CA GLY A 229 -23.69 15.45 -19.79
C GLY A 229 -22.28 16.03 -19.52
N SER A 230 -21.86 17.07 -20.26
CA SER A 230 -20.59 17.78 -19.95
C SER A 230 -20.78 18.79 -18.81
N LEU A 231 -19.76 18.94 -17.98
CA LEU A 231 -19.73 19.95 -16.91
C LEU A 231 -18.87 21.12 -17.34
N ARG A 232 -19.39 22.33 -17.14
CA ARG A 232 -18.58 23.54 -17.27
C ARG A 232 -17.77 23.73 -15.98
N ALA A 233 -16.49 24.00 -16.15
CA ALA A 233 -15.60 24.23 -15.04
C ALA A 233 -14.58 25.32 -15.35
N THR A 234 -14.10 25.99 -14.32
CA THR A 234 -12.93 26.87 -14.38
C THR A 234 -11.70 26.14 -13.88
N VAL A 235 -10.55 26.45 -14.46
CA VAL A 235 -9.27 25.94 -13.96
C VAL A 235 -8.84 26.80 -12.79
N ASP A 236 -8.83 26.23 -11.59
CA ASP A 236 -8.43 26.92 -10.37
C ASP A 236 -6.93 26.76 -10.11
N LEU A 237 -6.37 25.57 -10.39
CA LEU A 237 -4.96 25.26 -10.21
C LEU A 237 -4.47 24.26 -11.27
N ILE A 238 -3.21 24.42 -11.67
CA ILE A 238 -2.50 23.54 -12.59
C ILE A 238 -1.25 23.01 -11.89
N GLU A 239 -1.14 21.68 -11.78
CA GLU A 239 -0.02 21.00 -11.13
C GLU A 239 0.73 20.08 -12.11
N PRO A 240 1.86 20.53 -12.66
CA PRO A 240 2.73 19.67 -13.46
C PRO A 240 3.48 18.65 -12.59
N THR A 241 3.28 17.36 -12.85
CA THR A 241 3.91 16.26 -12.09
C THR A 241 5.05 15.57 -12.85
N GLY A 242 5.32 15.99 -14.09
CA GLY A 242 6.27 15.34 -15.00
C GLY A 242 5.64 14.20 -15.79
N PHE A 243 4.92 13.27 -15.15
CA PHE A 243 4.18 12.20 -15.84
C PHE A 243 2.89 12.71 -16.51
N GLY A 244 2.28 13.73 -15.92
CA GLY A 244 1.09 14.39 -16.44
C GLY A 244 0.87 15.74 -15.80
N ILE A 245 -0.24 16.38 -16.17
CA ILE A 245 -0.70 17.64 -15.56
C ILE A 245 -1.99 17.32 -14.82
N ILE A 246 -2.02 17.60 -13.52
CA ILE A 246 -3.25 17.53 -12.73
C ILE A 246 -3.91 18.91 -12.80
N LEU A 247 -5.18 18.93 -13.21
CA LEU A 247 -6.00 20.14 -13.24
C LEU A 247 -6.99 20.08 -12.08
N HIS A 248 -7.01 21.12 -11.26
CA HIS A 248 -8.04 21.31 -10.24
C HIS A 248 -9.09 22.25 -10.82
N LEU A 249 -10.33 21.76 -10.88
CA LEU A 249 -11.43 22.39 -11.59
C LEU A 249 -12.51 22.84 -10.61
N GLY A 250 -12.87 24.12 -10.66
CA GLY A 250 -14.02 24.68 -9.96
C GLY A 250 -15.29 24.49 -10.79
N LEU A 251 -16.29 23.81 -10.22
CA LEU A 251 -17.60 23.64 -10.85
C LEU A 251 -18.53 24.80 -10.46
N HIS A 252 -19.39 25.24 -11.39
CA HIS A 252 -20.34 26.33 -11.22
C HIS A 252 -21.78 25.85 -11.19
#